data_AF-Q7V7B1-F1
#
_entry.id   AF-Q7V7B1-F1
#
_cell.length_a   1.000
_cell.length_b   1.000
_cell.length_c   1.000
_cell.angle_alpha   90.00
_cell.angle_beta   90.00
_cell.angle_gamma   90.00
#
_symmetry.space_group_name_H-M   'P 1'
#
loop_
_entity.id
_entity.type
_entity.pdbx_description
1 polymer ?
#
loop_
_entity_poly.entity_id
_entity_poly.type
_entity_poly.pdbx_seq_one_letter_code
_entity_poly.pdbx_strand_id
1 'polypeptide(L)'
;MALNRLNGRYGHFWEARYFSTPIHPKDHRRMLNTLRYIHANPKATGLRKGFYDPYSNYGHYGRLQADGISEWSPAFLKLSATLDGCSRRYERFCQKYRHHSKGVAKCHWGSRMLKRFVQSSRSNRSKRNRISPGQQQLPFAFDVRPNQIPEGWHQVAVRFRKTNGIRDGDSRLLLW
;
A
#
# COMPACT_ATOMS: atom_id res chain seq x y z
N MET A 1 12.80 14.46 14.10
CA MET A 1 12.33 13.05 14.03
C MET A 1 13.33 12.15 14.74
N ALA A 2 13.24 12.02 16.07
CA ALA A 2 14.20 11.26 16.87
C ALA A 2 14.23 9.77 16.48
N LEU A 3 13.05 9.16 16.23
CA LEU A 3 12.93 7.75 15.88
C LEU A 3 13.65 7.37 14.56
N ASN A 4 13.56 8.22 13.54
CA ASN A 4 14.24 7.98 12.25
C ASN A 4 15.76 8.10 12.39
N ARG A 5 16.24 9.06 13.21
CA ARG A 5 17.67 9.19 13.52
C ARG A 5 18.18 8.00 14.33
N LEU A 6 17.42 7.52 15.32
CA LEU A 6 17.75 6.35 16.13
C LEU A 6 17.87 5.07 15.29
N ASN A 7 17.12 4.97 14.20
CA ASN A 7 17.14 3.80 13.32
C ASN A 7 17.98 3.98 12.05
N GLY A 8 18.76 5.07 11.93
CA GLY A 8 19.57 5.35 10.74
C GLY A 8 18.76 5.55 9.45
N ARG A 9 17.48 5.90 9.55
CA ARG A 9 16.56 6.06 8.42
C ARG A 9 16.42 7.54 8.04
N TYR A 10 16.39 7.80 6.74
CA TYR A 10 16.10 9.11 6.17
C TYR A 10 14.60 9.21 5.79
N GLY A 11 14.04 10.43 5.80
CA GLY A 11 12.65 10.70 5.41
C GLY A 11 11.66 10.90 6.58
N HIS A 12 10.37 10.96 6.26
CA HIS A 12 9.27 11.16 7.21
C HIS A 12 8.53 9.83 7.45
N PHE A 13 8.30 9.48 8.72
CA PHE A 13 7.53 8.29 9.09
C PHE A 13 6.02 8.49 8.90
N TRP A 14 5.54 9.71 9.14
CA TRP A 14 4.12 10.07 9.02
C TRP A 14 3.82 10.69 7.67
N GLU A 15 2.61 10.44 7.15
CA GLU A 15 2.05 11.23 6.07
C GLU A 15 1.85 12.69 6.52
N ALA A 16 1.92 13.63 5.58
CA ALA A 16 1.86 15.06 5.87
C ALA A 16 0.48 15.52 6.38
N ARG A 17 -0.59 14.74 6.15
CA ARG A 17 -1.97 15.08 6.51
C ARG A 17 -2.69 13.83 6.99
N TYR A 18 -3.70 14.01 7.83
CA TYR A 18 -4.58 12.95 8.31
C TYR A 18 -6.05 13.29 8.06
N PHE A 19 -6.88 12.26 7.97
CA PHE A 19 -8.33 12.41 7.89
C PHE A 19 -8.91 12.60 9.30
N SER A 20 -9.75 13.61 9.48
CA SER A 20 -10.50 13.85 10.72
C SER A 20 -11.93 14.23 10.41
N THR A 21 -12.88 13.66 11.14
CA THR A 21 -14.27 14.08 11.08
C THR A 21 -14.93 13.85 12.45
N PRO A 22 -15.51 14.89 13.07
CA PRO A 22 -16.14 14.75 14.38
C PRO A 22 -17.36 13.83 14.27
N ILE A 23 -17.64 13.05 15.32
CA ILE A 23 -18.87 12.26 15.46
C ILE A 23 -19.72 12.93 16.53
N HIS A 24 -20.97 13.27 16.19
CA HIS A 24 -21.87 13.90 17.14
C HIS A 24 -22.18 12.93 18.30
N PRO A 25 -22.17 13.37 19.58
CA PRO A 25 -22.30 12.47 20.73
C PRO A 25 -23.58 11.62 20.73
N LYS A 26 -24.66 12.13 20.14
CA LYS A 26 -25.95 11.44 20.02
C LYS A 26 -26.06 10.54 18.78
N ASP A 27 -25.09 10.58 17.87
CA ASP A 27 -25.08 9.77 16.65
C ASP A 27 -24.45 8.39 16.90
N HIS A 28 -25.20 7.57 17.65
CA HIS A 28 -24.77 6.23 18.02
C HIS A 28 -24.61 5.31 16.81
N ARG A 29 -25.42 5.51 15.76
CA ARG A 29 -25.34 4.71 14.53
C ARG A 29 -24.02 4.97 13.81
N ARG A 30 -23.61 6.23 13.66
CA ARG A 30 -22.32 6.55 13.04
C ARG A 30 -21.15 6.07 13.88
N MET A 31 -21.21 6.24 15.21
CA MET A 31 -20.19 5.71 16.13
C MET A 31 -19.97 4.20 15.93
N LEU A 32 -21.04 3.40 15.98
CA LEU A 32 -20.96 1.94 15.80
C LEU A 32 -20.45 1.56 14.40
N ASN A 33 -20.91 2.25 13.35
CA ASN A 33 -20.43 1.99 11.99
C ASN A 33 -18.94 2.31 11.83
N THR A 34 -18.45 3.39 12.44
CA THR A 34 -17.03 3.76 12.44
C THR A 34 -16.20 2.72 13.20
N LEU A 35 -16.63 2.30 14.40
CA LEU A 35 -15.95 1.24 15.15
C LEU A 35 -15.87 -0.06 14.33
N ARG A 36 -17.00 -0.48 13.75
CA ARG A 36 -17.06 -1.67 12.89
C ARG A 36 -16.14 -1.56 11.67
N TYR A 37 -16.05 -0.38 11.06
CA TYR A 37 -15.13 -0.15 9.93
C TYR A 37 -13.67 -0.31 10.36
N ILE A 38 -13.28 0.29 11.49
CA ILE A 38 -11.93 0.18 12.04
C ILE A 38 -11.60 -1.29 12.35
N HIS A 39 -12.48 -2.00 13.06
CA HIS A 39 -12.27 -3.41 13.42
C HIS A 39 -12.31 -4.35 12.22
N ALA A 40 -13.02 -3.98 11.15
CA ALA A 40 -13.02 -4.74 9.90
C ALA A 40 -11.74 -4.53 9.07
N ASN A 41 -10.93 -3.50 9.33
CA ASN A 41 -9.83 -3.12 8.44
C ASN A 41 -8.74 -4.21 8.29
N PRO A 42 -8.27 -4.88 9.36
CA PRO A 42 -7.35 -6.01 9.23
C PRO A 42 -7.94 -7.15 8.39
N LYS A 43 -9.26 -7.37 8.49
CA LYS A 43 -9.98 -8.35 7.67
C LYS A 43 -10.09 -7.92 6.21
N ALA A 44 -10.45 -6.67 5.96
CA ALA A 44 -10.64 -6.11 4.62
C ALA A 44 -9.34 -6.06 3.81
N THR A 45 -8.20 -5.84 4.48
CA THR A 45 -6.86 -5.85 3.87
C THR A 45 -6.29 -7.25 3.67
N GLY A 46 -6.93 -8.30 4.21
CA GLY A 46 -6.47 -9.68 4.13
C GLY A 46 -5.41 -10.05 5.18
N LEU A 47 -5.03 -9.14 6.09
CA LEU A 47 -4.08 -9.42 7.18
C LEU A 47 -4.64 -10.43 8.20
N ARG A 48 -5.96 -10.42 8.41
CA ARG A 48 -6.67 -11.33 9.33
C ARG A 48 -7.85 -12.00 8.63
N LYS A 49 -8.15 -13.25 9.01
CA LYS A 49 -9.37 -13.95 8.54
C LYS A 49 -10.65 -13.42 9.20
N GLY A 50 -10.53 -12.89 10.42
CA GLY A 50 -11.65 -12.41 11.23
C GLY A 50 -11.43 -10.99 11.75
N PHE A 51 -12.34 -10.54 12.62
CA PHE A 51 -12.28 -9.21 13.24
C PHE A 51 -11.26 -9.09 14.37
N TYR A 52 -10.89 -10.22 14.99
CA TYR A 52 -9.92 -10.19 16.06
C TYR A 52 -8.53 -9.91 15.51
N ASP A 53 -7.94 -8.82 16.00
CA ASP A 53 -6.54 -8.45 15.79
C ASP A 53 -5.97 -7.95 17.13
N PRO A 54 -4.86 -8.52 17.65
CA PRO A 54 -4.24 -8.10 18.91
C PRO A 54 -3.78 -6.64 18.92
N TYR A 55 -3.61 -6.01 17.75
CA TYR A 55 -3.24 -4.60 17.61
C TYR A 55 -4.46 -3.67 17.45
N SER A 56 -5.67 -4.18 17.71
CA SER A 56 -6.91 -3.42 17.71
C SER A 56 -7.64 -3.62 19.03
N ASN A 57 -8.50 -2.66 19.40
CA ASN A 57 -9.37 -2.84 20.57
C ASN A 57 -10.63 -3.66 20.27
N TYR A 58 -10.71 -4.43 19.18
CA TYR A 58 -11.88 -5.30 18.92
C TYR A 58 -12.13 -6.28 20.07
N GLY A 59 -11.06 -6.81 20.69
CA GLY A 59 -11.17 -7.71 21.85
C GLY A 59 -11.88 -7.07 23.05
N HIS A 60 -11.70 -5.77 23.26
CA HIS A 60 -12.39 -5.02 24.32
C HIS A 60 -13.91 -4.96 24.12
N TYR A 61 -14.36 -4.94 22.86
CA TYR A 61 -15.78 -4.90 22.53
C TYR A 61 -16.41 -6.30 22.37
N GLY A 62 -15.76 -7.18 21.61
CA GLY A 62 -16.31 -8.50 21.27
C GLY A 62 -15.99 -9.60 22.29
N ARG A 63 -14.94 -9.43 23.10
CA ARG A 63 -14.50 -10.45 24.08
C ARG A 63 -14.45 -9.94 25.51
N LEU A 64 -14.88 -8.69 25.74
CA LEU A 64 -14.82 -8.01 27.04
C LEU A 64 -13.42 -8.07 27.68
N GLN A 65 -12.37 -8.03 26.85
CA GLN A 65 -10.99 -8.05 27.33
C GLN A 65 -10.62 -6.70 27.95
N ALA A 66 -9.92 -6.73 29.08
CA ALA A 66 -9.28 -5.56 29.63
C ALA A 66 -7.98 -5.30 28.87
N ASP A 67 -7.91 -4.17 28.15
CA ASP A 67 -6.68 -3.68 27.50
C ASP A 67 -6.00 -2.55 28.28
N GLY A 68 -6.64 -2.09 29.37
CA GLY A 68 -6.14 -1.04 30.27
C GLY A 68 -6.19 0.37 29.68
N ILE A 69 -6.75 0.55 28.48
CA ILE A 69 -6.70 1.81 27.74
C ILE A 69 -8.02 2.20 27.09
N SER A 70 -8.85 1.24 26.68
CA SER A 70 -10.10 1.51 25.98
C SER A 70 -11.24 1.68 26.98
N GLU A 71 -12.12 2.62 26.65
CA GLU A 71 -13.43 2.75 27.28
C GLU A 71 -14.53 2.32 26.31
N TRP A 72 -15.61 1.76 26.86
CA TRP A 72 -16.79 1.45 26.08
C TRP A 72 -17.57 2.71 25.72
N SER A 73 -17.79 2.91 24.42
CA SER A 73 -18.64 4.02 23.96
C SER A 73 -20.08 3.91 24.47
N PRO A 74 -20.79 5.04 24.71
CA PRO A 74 -22.22 5.02 25.05
C PRO A 74 -23.07 4.30 23.99
N ALA A 75 -22.65 4.31 22.73
CA ALA A 75 -23.34 3.62 21.65
C ALA A 75 -23.28 2.08 21.80
N PHE A 76 -22.15 1.56 22.29
CA PHE A 76 -21.99 0.13 22.59
C PHE A 76 -22.82 -0.27 23.81
N LEU A 77 -22.77 0.51 24.89
CA LEU A 77 -23.51 0.23 26.12
C LEU A 77 -25.04 0.27 25.91
N LYS A 78 -25.52 0.99 24.89
CA LYS A 78 -26.94 1.00 24.50
C LYS A 78 -27.40 -0.25 23.74
N LEU A 79 -26.50 -1.16 23.36
CA LEU A 79 -26.88 -2.35 22.59
C LEU A 79 -27.71 -3.33 23.41
N SER A 80 -27.46 -3.45 24.72
CA SER A 80 -28.14 -4.36 25.63
C SER A 80 -28.07 -3.87 27.08
N ALA A 81 -28.88 -4.46 27.96
CA ALA A 81 -28.85 -4.15 29.40
C ALA A 81 -27.62 -4.73 30.13
N THR A 82 -26.96 -5.74 29.56
CA THR A 82 -25.77 -6.37 30.15
C THR A 82 -24.56 -6.25 29.23
N LEU A 83 -23.35 -6.25 29.80
CA LEU A 83 -22.10 -6.18 29.03
C LEU A 83 -21.96 -7.37 28.07
N ASP A 84 -22.26 -8.59 28.52
CA ASP A 84 -22.29 -9.77 27.66
C ASP A 84 -23.29 -9.62 26.51
N GLY A 85 -24.45 -9.04 26.79
CA GLY A 85 -25.46 -8.74 25.77
C GLY A 85 -24.94 -7.72 24.74
N CYS A 86 -24.23 -6.69 25.20
CA CYS A 86 -23.61 -5.69 24.33
C CYS A 86 -22.54 -6.32 23.44
N SER A 87 -21.65 -7.12 24.02
CA SER A 87 -20.61 -7.86 23.30
C SER A 87 -21.21 -8.77 22.22
N ARG A 88 -22.15 -9.65 22.58
CA ARG A 88 -22.80 -10.57 21.62
C ARG A 88 -23.51 -9.83 20.49
N ARG A 89 -24.20 -8.72 20.79
CA ARG A 89 -24.88 -7.90 19.77
C ARG A 89 -23.87 -7.18 18.88
N TYR A 90 -22.77 -6.70 19.45
CA TYR A 90 -21.69 -6.07 18.71
C TYR A 90 -20.99 -7.04 17.76
N GLU A 91 -20.68 -8.26 18.22
CA GLU A 91 -20.10 -9.30 17.37
C GLU A 91 -21.01 -9.64 16.19
N ARG A 92 -22.32 -9.85 16.44
CA ARG A 92 -23.31 -10.07 15.37
C ARG A 92 -23.40 -8.89 14.42
N PHE A 93 -23.33 -7.66 14.92
CA PHE A 93 -23.33 -6.45 14.10
C PHE A 93 -22.08 -6.36 13.20
N CYS A 94 -20.92 -6.77 13.72
CA CYS A 94 -19.66 -6.84 12.98
C CYS A 94 -19.69 -7.95 11.92
N GLN A 95 -20.16 -9.15 12.24
CA GLN A 95 -20.26 -10.27 11.31
C GLN A 95 -21.08 -9.95 10.05
N LYS A 96 -22.07 -9.05 10.16
CA LYS A 96 -22.87 -8.56 9.02
C LYS A 96 -22.11 -7.62 8.07
N TYR A 97 -20.92 -7.14 8.45
CA TYR A 97 -20.11 -6.29 7.59
C TYR A 97 -19.65 -7.05 6.36
N ARG A 98 -19.89 -6.46 5.19
CA ARG A 98 -19.35 -6.90 3.91
C ARG A 98 -18.46 -5.79 3.37
N HIS A 99 -17.19 -6.13 3.14
CA HIS A 99 -16.29 -5.21 2.48
C HIS A 99 -16.71 -5.09 1.01
N HIS A 100 -17.09 -3.90 0.59
CA HIS A 100 -17.25 -3.58 -0.82
C HIS A 100 -15.89 -3.12 -1.33
N SER A 101 -15.36 -3.80 -2.35
CA SER A 101 -14.17 -3.31 -3.03
C SER A 101 -14.47 -1.90 -3.54
N LYS A 102 -13.56 -0.95 -3.25
CA LYS A 102 -13.65 0.38 -3.86
C LYS A 102 -13.61 0.17 -5.38
N GLY A 103 -14.61 0.68 -6.07
CA GLY A 103 -14.60 0.69 -7.54
C GLY A 103 -13.32 1.38 -7.99
N VAL A 104 -12.46 0.66 -8.71
CA VAL A 104 -11.25 1.26 -9.27
C VAL A 104 -11.71 2.25 -10.33
N ALA A 105 -11.54 3.55 -10.08
CA ALA A 105 -11.69 4.56 -11.11
C ALA A 105 -10.69 4.20 -12.23
N LYS A 106 -11.20 3.71 -13.36
CA LYS A 106 -10.37 3.41 -14.51
C LYS A 106 -9.82 4.74 -15.04
N CYS A 107 -8.56 5.02 -14.76
CA CYS A 107 -7.88 6.18 -15.33
C CYS A 107 -7.67 5.93 -16.82
N HIS A 108 -8.56 6.46 -17.67
CA HIS A 108 -8.52 6.26 -19.12
C HIS A 108 -7.42 7.08 -19.83
N TRP A 109 -6.69 7.93 -19.11
CA TRP A 109 -5.61 8.75 -19.66
C TRP A 109 -4.55 7.90 -20.37
N GLY A 110 -4.03 6.87 -19.69
CA GLY A 110 -3.07 5.93 -20.28
C GLY A 110 -3.65 5.13 -21.46
N SER A 111 -4.89 4.64 -21.33
CA SER A 111 -5.54 3.85 -22.39
C SER A 111 -5.88 4.65 -23.64
N ARG A 112 -6.23 5.94 -23.53
CA ARG A 112 -6.51 6.81 -24.67
C ARG A 112 -5.24 7.26 -25.39
N MET A 113 -4.19 7.61 -24.63
CA MET A 113 -2.87 7.92 -25.23
C MET A 113 -2.28 6.70 -25.93
N LEU A 114 -2.25 5.53 -25.27
CA LEU A 114 -1.72 4.30 -25.88
C LEU A 114 -2.49 3.89 -27.14
N LYS A 115 -3.83 4.01 -27.15
CA LYS A 115 -4.63 3.76 -28.36
C LYS A 115 -4.22 4.66 -29.53
N ARG A 116 -3.99 5.96 -29.29
CA ARG A 116 -3.55 6.90 -30.33
C ARG A 116 -2.15 6.56 -30.87
N PHE A 117 -1.20 6.23 -29.98
CA PHE A 117 0.16 5.81 -30.40
C PHE A 117 0.15 4.48 -31.17
N VAL A 118 -0.67 3.51 -30.77
CA VAL A 118 -0.79 2.21 -31.45
C VAL A 118 -1.55 2.32 -32.78
N GLN A 119 -2.48 3.28 -32.92
CA GLN A 119 -3.17 3.53 -34.18
C GLN A 119 -2.28 4.24 -35.20
N SER A 120 -1.48 5.24 -34.81
CA SER A 120 -0.57 5.93 -35.75
C SER A 120 0.62 5.05 -36.18
N SER A 121 0.99 4.05 -35.38
CA SER A 121 2.08 3.10 -35.70
C SER A 121 1.62 1.85 -36.46
N ARG A 122 0.33 1.73 -36.75
CA ARG A 122 -0.25 0.58 -37.49
C ARG A 122 -0.23 0.73 -39.01
N SER A 123 0.07 1.92 -39.54
CA SER A 123 0.38 2.08 -40.95
C SER A 123 1.87 1.78 -41.20
N ASN A 124 2.14 0.61 -41.79
CA ASN A 124 3.37 0.27 -42.55
C ASN A 124 4.67 -0.16 -41.84
N ARG A 125 4.68 -0.76 -40.63
CA ARG A 125 5.90 -1.46 -40.14
C ARG A 125 5.68 -2.92 -39.74
N SER A 126 6.56 -3.79 -40.25
CA SER A 126 6.55 -5.24 -40.02
C SER A 126 6.76 -5.58 -38.54
N LYS A 127 6.17 -6.69 -38.09
CA LYS A 127 6.15 -7.13 -36.67
C LYS A 127 7.54 -7.33 -36.03
N ARG A 128 8.62 -7.38 -36.82
CA ARG A 128 9.97 -7.74 -36.37
C ARG A 128 10.70 -6.63 -35.59
N ASN A 129 10.36 -5.35 -35.82
CA ASN A 129 11.08 -4.20 -35.24
C ASN A 129 10.20 -3.33 -34.32
N ARG A 130 9.23 -3.93 -33.63
CA ARG A 130 8.22 -3.18 -32.87
C ARG A 130 8.74 -2.84 -31.47
N ILE A 131 9.19 -1.60 -31.28
CA ILE A 131 9.46 -1.04 -29.95
C ILE A 131 8.12 -0.63 -29.32
N SER A 132 7.87 -1.03 -28.08
CA SER A 132 6.64 -0.66 -27.37
C SER A 132 6.61 0.85 -27.09
N PRO A 133 5.45 1.53 -27.23
CA PRO A 133 5.35 2.95 -26.94
C PRO A 133 5.82 3.27 -25.51
N GLY A 134 6.80 4.16 -25.38
CA GLY A 134 7.42 4.54 -24.09
C GLY A 134 8.72 3.82 -23.75
N GLN A 135 9.13 2.80 -24.52
CA GLN A 135 10.48 2.27 -24.44
C GLN A 135 11.41 3.03 -25.39
N GLN A 136 12.48 3.61 -24.87
CA GLN A 136 13.64 3.96 -25.68
C GLN A 136 14.35 2.65 -26.06
N GLN A 137 14.72 2.50 -27.32
CA GLN A 137 15.65 1.46 -27.72
C GLN A 137 16.97 1.75 -26.99
N LEU A 138 17.45 0.75 -26.25
CA LEU A 138 18.69 0.90 -25.51
C LEU A 138 19.86 1.05 -26.50
N PRO A 139 20.91 1.82 -26.19
CA PRO A 139 22.06 2.06 -27.09
C PRO A 139 22.95 0.83 -27.34
N PHE A 140 22.40 -0.37 -27.23
CA PHE A 140 23.06 -1.63 -27.53
C PHE A 140 22.14 -2.56 -28.33
N ALA A 141 21.00 -2.03 -28.81
CA ALA A 141 20.19 -2.67 -29.85
C ALA A 141 20.80 -2.51 -31.25
N PHE A 142 21.92 -1.79 -31.37
CA PHE A 142 22.83 -1.92 -32.50
C PHE A 142 23.48 -3.30 -32.40
N ASP A 143 23.91 -3.88 -33.52
CA ASP A 143 24.69 -5.12 -33.55
C ASP A 143 26.05 -4.95 -32.86
N VAL A 144 26.05 -4.71 -31.55
CA VAL A 144 27.24 -4.59 -30.71
C VAL A 144 27.73 -6.02 -30.54
N ARG A 145 28.75 -6.36 -31.33
CA ARG A 145 29.56 -7.54 -31.08
C ARG A 145 30.00 -7.48 -29.61
N PRO A 146 29.92 -8.58 -28.84
CA PRO A 146 30.10 -8.60 -27.37
C PRO A 146 31.38 -7.92 -26.82
N ASN A 147 32.35 -7.58 -27.68
CA ASN A 147 33.67 -7.10 -27.32
C ASN A 147 33.96 -5.65 -27.74
N GLN A 148 32.96 -4.83 -28.07
CA GLN A 148 33.14 -3.40 -28.35
C GLN A 148 32.25 -2.53 -27.46
N ILE A 149 32.62 -2.43 -26.18
CA ILE A 149 32.13 -1.37 -25.32
C ILE A 149 32.92 -0.10 -25.68
N PRO A 150 32.29 0.99 -26.13
CA PRO A 150 33.03 2.19 -26.49
C PRO A 150 33.71 2.77 -25.25
N GLU A 151 35.00 3.14 -25.35
CA GLU A 151 35.88 3.57 -24.24
C GLU A 151 35.23 4.60 -23.29
N GLY A 152 34.43 5.52 -23.83
CA GLY A 152 33.71 6.54 -23.04
C GLY A 152 32.70 5.96 -22.04
N TRP A 153 32.15 4.77 -22.29
CA TRP A 153 31.18 4.12 -21.39
C TRP A 153 31.83 3.54 -20.14
N HIS A 154 33.11 3.17 -20.21
CA HIS A 154 33.85 2.71 -19.04
C HIS A 154 33.92 3.83 -17.99
N GLN A 155 34.16 5.07 -18.43
CA GLN A 155 34.20 6.23 -17.53
C GLN A 155 32.83 6.54 -16.91
N VAL A 156 31.74 6.36 -17.67
CA VAL A 156 30.37 6.51 -17.16
C VAL A 156 30.07 5.46 -16.10
N ALA A 157 30.44 4.20 -16.34
CA ALA A 157 30.25 3.11 -15.39
C ALA A 157 31.07 3.31 -14.09
N VAL A 158 32.32 3.76 -14.21
CA VAL A 158 33.18 4.09 -13.06
C VAL A 158 32.61 5.26 -12.26
N ARG A 159 32.13 6.32 -12.93
CA ARG A 159 31.47 7.45 -12.25
C ARG A 159 30.22 6.99 -11.51
N PHE A 160 29.37 6.20 -12.15
CA PHE A 160 28.15 5.66 -11.55
C PHE A 160 28.44 4.83 -10.29
N ARG A 161 29.44 3.95 -10.33
CA ARG A 161 29.86 3.15 -9.16
C ARG A 161 30.35 4.02 -8.02
N LYS A 162 31.22 5.00 -8.30
CA LYS A 162 31.71 5.97 -7.30
C LYS A 162 30.60 6.76 -6.64
N THR A 163 29.62 7.26 -7.41
CA THR A 163 28.47 8.00 -6.85
C THR A 163 27.55 7.14 -6.01
N ASN A 164 27.49 5.82 -6.25
CA ASN A 164 26.66 4.89 -5.49
C ASN A 164 27.45 4.14 -4.39
N GLY A 165 28.67 4.55 -4.09
CA GLY A 165 29.47 4.00 -2.99
C GLY A 165 30.00 2.58 -3.21
N ILE A 166 29.86 2.03 -4.42
CA ILE A 166 30.34 0.68 -4.78
C ILE A 166 31.86 0.78 -4.95
N ARG A 167 32.62 0.13 -4.07
CA ARG A 167 34.08 0.08 -4.14
C ARG A 167 34.48 -1.10 -5.02
N ASP A 168 35.56 -0.99 -5.78
CA ASP A 168 36.02 -2.06 -6.69
C ASP A 168 36.37 -3.38 -5.98
N GLY A 169 36.40 -3.38 -4.64
CA GLY A 169 36.53 -4.56 -3.78
C GLY A 169 35.23 -5.30 -3.43
N ASP A 170 34.04 -4.78 -3.76
CA ASP A 170 32.75 -5.41 -3.42
C ASP A 170 32.38 -6.60 -4.34
N SER A 171 33.28 -7.00 -5.23
CA SER A 171 33.09 -8.10 -6.19
C SER A 171 33.11 -9.50 -5.57
N ARG A 172 33.24 -9.61 -4.25
CA ARG A 172 33.15 -10.89 -3.53
C ARG A 172 31.97 -10.83 -2.58
N LEU A 173 30.77 -11.15 -3.07
CA LEU A 173 29.77 -11.94 -2.35
C LEU A 173 28.50 -12.11 -3.20
N LEU A 174 28.10 -13.39 -3.32
CA LEU A 174 26.77 -13.90 -3.66
C LEU A 174 26.43 -14.13 -5.14
N LEU A 175 27.07 -15.16 -5.70
CA LEU A 175 26.38 -16.15 -6.54
C LEU A 175 26.53 -17.52 -5.86
N TRP A 176 25.62 -17.80 -4.91
CA TRP A 176 25.07 -19.11 -4.55
C TRP A 176 23.67 -18.87 -3.99
#